data_AF-A0A951XCF0-F1
#
_entry.id   AF-A0A951XCF0-F1
#
_cell.length_a   1.000
_cell.length_b   1.000
_cell.length_c   1.000
_cell.angle_alpha   90.00
_cell.angle_beta   90.00
_cell.angle_gamma   90.00
#
_symmetry.space_group_name_H-M   'P 1'
#
loop_
_entity.id
_entity.type
_entity.pdbx_description
1 polymer ?
#
loop_
_entity_poly.entity_id
_entity_poly.type
_entity_poly.pdbx_seq_one_letter_code
_entity_poly.pdbx_strand_id
1 'polypeptide(L)'
;AGEYVSVSSQTDIEKADIAREARELEEMPEEELKMLALIYEQRGLKKETAMLVAKELTETNALAAHVRDELGITEMTQANPLQAAFASGASFTAGGVLPLIIALFFPVENMEYWLYLFTMISLILLGAFSAKTGGSGMGKAILRITIWGTIAMGLSALVGFLFGVNS
;
A
#
# COMPACT_ATOMS: atom_id res chain seq x y z
N ALA A 1 10.65 11.28 -0.51
CA ALA A 1 10.68 11.58 -1.96
C ALA A 1 10.13 10.41 -2.79
N GLY A 2 10.65 9.19 -2.66
CA GLY A 2 10.18 8.03 -3.45
C GLY A 2 8.68 7.75 -3.37
N GLU A 3 8.12 7.68 -2.15
CA GLU A 3 6.68 7.45 -1.95
C GLU A 3 5.82 8.53 -2.60
N TYR A 4 6.19 9.81 -2.43
CA TYR A 4 5.49 10.93 -3.07
C TYR A 4 5.48 10.78 -4.59
N VAL A 5 6.62 10.46 -5.20
CA VAL A 5 6.73 10.31 -6.66
C VAL A 5 5.86 9.16 -7.14
N SER A 6 5.94 7.98 -6.50
CA SER A 6 5.18 6.80 -6.88
C SER A 6 3.67 7.06 -6.82
N VAL A 7 3.19 7.62 -5.70
CA VAL A 7 1.75 7.89 -5.50
C VAL A 7 1.27 9.07 -6.35
N SER A 8 2.14 10.03 -6.67
CA SER A 8 1.83 11.10 -7.63
C SER A 8 1.62 10.52 -9.03
N SER A 9 2.49 9.63 -9.49
CA SER A 9 2.30 8.95 -10.78
C SER A 9 1.00 8.15 -10.82
N GLN A 10 0.63 7.48 -9.72
CA GLN A 10 -0.68 6.83 -9.62
C GLN A 10 -1.84 7.84 -9.71
N THR A 11 -1.73 8.98 -9.03
CA THR A 11 -2.73 10.04 -9.08
C THR A 11 -2.90 10.59 -10.50
N ASP A 12 -1.81 10.74 -11.24
CA ASP A 12 -1.85 11.22 -12.62
C ASP A 12 -2.52 10.21 -13.56
N ILE A 13 -2.29 8.90 -13.35
CA ILE A 13 -2.99 7.83 -14.08
C ILE A 13 -4.48 7.86 -13.77
N GLU A 14 -4.88 7.91 -12.50
CA GLU A 14 -6.29 7.97 -12.09
C GLU A 14 -7.01 9.16 -12.73
N LYS A 15 -6.37 10.35 -12.77
CA LYS A 15 -6.93 11.54 -13.44
C LYS A 15 -7.04 11.36 -14.95
N ALA A 16 -6.05 10.74 -15.58
CA ALA A 16 -6.07 10.48 -17.02
C ALA A 16 -7.18 9.49 -17.40
N ASP A 17 -7.39 8.45 -16.59
CA ASP A 17 -8.47 7.48 -16.79
C ASP A 17 -9.84 8.13 -16.58
N ILE A 18 -10.04 8.92 -15.52
CA ILE A 18 -11.29 9.68 -15.31
C ILE A 18 -11.57 10.63 -16.49
N ALA A 19 -10.55 11.30 -17.00
CA ALA A 19 -10.70 12.19 -18.15
C ALA A 19 -10.97 11.44 -19.46
N ARG A 20 -10.51 10.19 -19.59
CA ARG A 20 -10.85 9.32 -20.73
C ARG A 20 -12.30 8.87 -20.63
N GLU A 21 -12.70 8.37 -19.47
CA GLU A 21 -14.07 7.93 -19.17
C GLU A 21 -15.11 9.04 -19.46
N ALA A 22 -14.80 10.27 -19.03
CA ALA A 22 -15.67 11.41 -19.29
C ALA A 22 -15.87 11.68 -20.80
N ARG A 23 -14.84 11.44 -21.62
CA ARG A 23 -14.95 11.56 -23.09
C ARG A 23 -15.74 10.39 -23.68
N GLU A 24 -15.50 9.17 -23.21
CA GLU A 24 -16.21 7.97 -23.69
C GLU A 24 -17.72 8.07 -23.40
N LEU A 25 -18.10 8.60 -22.24
CA LEU A 25 -19.50 8.89 -21.90
C LEU A 25 -20.15 9.95 -22.80
N GLU A 26 -19.38 10.93 -23.31
CA GLU A 26 -19.87 11.93 -24.25
C GLU A 26 -19.95 11.39 -25.69
N GLU A 27 -18.96 10.61 -26.11
CA GLU A 27 -18.80 10.14 -27.49
C GLU A 27 -19.62 8.86 -27.78
N MET A 28 -19.76 7.96 -26.79
CA MET A 28 -20.32 6.62 -26.96
C MET A 28 -21.30 6.21 -25.83
N PRO A 29 -22.30 7.04 -25.46
CA PRO A 29 -23.14 6.81 -24.28
C PRO A 29 -23.92 5.49 -24.29
N GLU A 30 -24.33 5.00 -25.47
CA GLU A 30 -25.01 3.70 -25.57
C GLU A 30 -24.09 2.50 -25.37
N GLU A 31 -22.81 2.64 -25.73
CA GLU A 31 -21.80 1.59 -25.53
C GLU A 31 -21.41 1.54 -24.06
N GLU A 32 -21.18 2.70 -23.44
CA GLU A 32 -20.89 2.83 -22.02
C GLU A 32 -22.00 2.26 -21.13
N LEU A 33 -23.27 2.56 -21.44
CA LEU A 33 -24.40 1.97 -20.71
C LEU A 33 -24.41 0.42 -20.79
N LYS A 34 -24.07 -0.14 -21.95
CA LYS A 34 -23.98 -1.60 -22.13
C LYS A 34 -22.78 -2.17 -21.39
N MET A 35 -21.67 -1.44 -21.35
CA MET A 35 -20.46 -1.78 -20.59
C MET A 35 -20.75 -1.85 -19.09
N LEU A 36 -21.38 -0.82 -18.54
CA LEU A 36 -21.77 -0.80 -17.13
C LEU A 36 -22.74 -1.94 -16.79
N ALA A 37 -23.71 -2.21 -17.66
CA ALA A 37 -24.59 -3.37 -17.49
C ALA A 37 -23.81 -4.69 -17.52
N LEU A 38 -22.85 -4.85 -18.43
CA LEU A 38 -22.00 -6.05 -18.50
C LEU A 38 -21.18 -6.26 -17.23
N ILE A 39 -20.63 -5.20 -16.63
CA ILE A 39 -19.93 -5.26 -15.34
C ILE A 39 -20.85 -5.83 -14.25
N TYR A 40 -22.10 -5.39 -14.21
CA TYR A 40 -23.08 -5.89 -13.25
C TYR A 40 -23.53 -7.33 -13.53
N GLU A 41 -23.64 -7.74 -14.80
CA GLU A 41 -23.87 -9.14 -15.16
C GLU A 41 -22.72 -10.04 -14.68
N GLN A 42 -21.47 -9.62 -14.88
CA GLN A 42 -20.28 -10.35 -14.42
C GLN A 42 -20.22 -10.47 -12.89
N ARG A 43 -20.79 -9.51 -12.17
CA ARG A 43 -20.94 -9.53 -10.70
C ARG A 43 -22.12 -10.42 -10.23
N GLY A 44 -22.87 -11.02 -11.16
CA GLY A 44 -23.90 -12.02 -10.88
C GLY A 44 -25.34 -11.53 -11.02
N LEU A 45 -25.57 -10.30 -11.51
CA LEU A 45 -26.93 -9.87 -11.82
C LEU A 45 -27.45 -10.52 -13.11
N LYS A 46 -28.76 -10.77 -13.17
CA LYS A 46 -29.41 -11.13 -14.44
C LYS A 46 -29.33 -9.96 -15.39
N LYS A 47 -29.27 -10.23 -16.70
CA LYS A 47 -29.21 -9.23 -17.76
C LYS A 47 -30.24 -8.11 -17.62
N GLU A 48 -31.49 -8.46 -17.33
CA GLU A 48 -32.57 -7.47 -17.18
C GLU A 48 -32.33 -6.54 -15.97
N THR A 49 -31.85 -7.12 -14.86
CA THR A 49 -31.52 -6.37 -13.64
C THR A 49 -30.28 -5.51 -13.81
N ALA A 50 -29.24 -6.04 -14.46
CA ALA A 50 -27.99 -5.33 -14.70
C ALA A 50 -28.21 -4.09 -15.59
N MET A 51 -29.02 -4.23 -16.65
CA MET A 51 -29.43 -3.12 -17.51
C MET A 51 -30.27 -2.08 -16.75
N LEU A 52 -31.16 -2.52 -15.86
CA LEU A 52 -31.93 -1.60 -15.03
C LEU A 52 -31.02 -0.78 -14.09
N VAL A 53 -30.12 -1.46 -13.38
CA VAL A 53 -29.15 -0.82 -12.47
C VAL A 53 -28.26 0.17 -13.22
N ALA A 54 -27.72 -0.23 -14.38
CA ALA A 54 -26.89 0.63 -15.20
C ALA A 54 -27.61 1.92 -15.60
N LYS A 55 -28.89 1.83 -16.01
CA LYS A 55 -29.71 3.00 -16.37
C LYS A 55 -29.93 3.92 -15.18
N GLU A 56 -30.41 3.39 -14.06
CA GLU A 56 -30.70 4.19 -12.86
C GLU A 56 -29.46 4.92 -12.32
N LEU A 57 -28.29 4.25 -12.36
CA LEU A 57 -27.02 4.86 -11.94
C LEU A 57 -26.52 5.90 -12.95
N THR A 58 -26.68 5.64 -14.26
CA THR A 58 -26.32 6.59 -15.33
C THR A 58 -27.15 7.87 -15.22
N GLU A 59 -28.47 7.74 -14.98
CA GLU A 59 -29.38 8.88 -14.78
C GLU A 59 -29.01 9.73 -13.56
N THR A 60 -28.49 9.10 -12.50
CA THR A 60 -28.06 9.81 -11.29
C THR A 60 -26.71 10.50 -11.50
N ASN A 61 -25.70 9.75 -11.93
CA ASN A 61 -24.35 10.24 -12.22
C ASN A 61 -23.54 9.16 -12.96
N ALA A 62 -23.56 9.22 -14.29
CA ALA A 62 -22.84 8.28 -15.15
C ALA A 62 -21.33 8.20 -14.84
N LEU A 63 -20.65 9.35 -14.78
CA LEU A 63 -19.21 9.39 -14.53
C LEU A 63 -18.87 8.77 -13.17
N ALA A 64 -19.62 9.10 -12.10
CA ALA A 64 -19.36 8.51 -10.80
C ALA A 64 -19.60 7.00 -10.76
N ALA A 65 -20.60 6.50 -11.51
CA ALA A 65 -20.87 5.08 -11.62
C ALA A 65 -19.72 4.34 -12.30
N HIS A 66 -19.24 4.83 -13.44
CA HIS A 66 -18.11 4.23 -14.16
C HIS A 66 -16.79 4.35 -13.39
N VAL A 67 -16.47 5.52 -12.84
CA VAL A 67 -15.27 5.71 -12.01
C VAL A 67 -15.23 4.74 -10.84
N ARG A 68 -16.37 4.46 -10.20
CA ARG A 68 -16.47 3.50 -9.10
C ARG A 68 -16.44 2.05 -9.58
N ASP A 69 -17.31 1.71 -10.54
CA ASP A 69 -17.63 0.32 -10.86
C ASP A 69 -16.77 -0.27 -11.97
N GLU A 70 -16.26 0.56 -12.87
CA GLU A 70 -15.32 0.17 -13.91
C GLU A 70 -13.88 0.41 -13.49
N LEU A 71 -13.53 1.63 -13.06
CA LEU A 71 -12.15 1.98 -12.70
C LEU A 71 -11.76 1.57 -11.27
N GLY A 72 -12.73 1.28 -10.40
CA GLY A 72 -12.46 0.93 -8.99
C GLY A 72 -11.99 2.11 -8.13
N ILE A 73 -12.13 3.34 -8.63
CA ILE A 73 -11.69 4.56 -7.96
C ILE A 73 -12.83 5.06 -7.07
N THR A 74 -12.56 5.18 -5.78
CA THR A 74 -13.48 5.62 -4.73
C THR A 74 -12.77 6.62 -3.83
N GLU A 75 -13.50 7.39 -3.03
CA GLU A 75 -12.88 8.32 -2.06
C GLU A 75 -11.86 7.64 -1.13
N MET A 76 -12.08 6.36 -0.79
CA MET A 76 -11.16 5.60 0.07
C MET A 76 -9.95 5.04 -0.68
N THR A 77 -10.05 4.86 -2.00
CA THR A 77 -8.98 4.25 -2.82
C THR A 77 -8.16 5.28 -3.59
N GLN A 78 -8.61 6.53 -3.65
CA GLN A 78 -7.88 7.62 -4.30
C GLN A 78 -6.50 7.81 -3.70
N ALA A 79 -5.51 7.91 -4.59
CA ALA A 79 -4.12 8.14 -4.23
C ALA A 79 -3.94 9.52 -3.55
N ASN A 80 -3.31 9.55 -2.37
CA ASN A 80 -2.93 10.80 -1.69
C ASN A 80 -1.40 10.87 -1.51
N PRO A 81 -0.68 11.55 -2.42
CA PRO A 81 0.79 11.55 -2.43
C PRO A 81 1.42 12.16 -1.17
N LEU A 82 0.85 13.25 -0.66
CA LEU A 82 1.39 13.92 0.52
C LEU A 82 1.20 13.06 1.76
N GLN A 83 0.00 12.51 1.96
CA GLN A 83 -0.29 11.64 3.08
C GLN A 83 0.60 10.41 3.08
N ALA A 84 0.75 9.74 1.93
CA ALA A 84 1.62 8.57 1.80
C ALA A 84 3.07 8.91 2.13
N ALA A 85 3.59 10.03 1.59
CA ALA A 85 4.95 10.46 1.84
C ALA A 85 5.22 10.79 3.32
N PHE A 86 4.31 11.51 3.98
CA PHE A 86 4.43 11.81 5.41
C PHE A 86 4.32 10.55 6.27
N ALA A 87 3.36 9.66 5.98
CA ALA A 87 3.20 8.42 6.72
C ALA A 87 4.44 7.52 6.59
N SER A 88 4.98 7.39 5.37
CA SER A 88 6.20 6.62 5.10
C SER A 88 7.42 7.24 5.78
N GLY A 89 7.63 8.56 5.64
CA GLY A 89 8.71 9.28 6.29
C GLY A 89 8.68 9.17 7.81
N ALA A 90 7.51 9.41 8.42
CA ALA A 90 7.34 9.31 9.87
C ALA A 90 7.57 7.88 10.37
N SER A 91 7.07 6.87 9.66
CA SER A 91 7.26 5.46 10.02
C SER A 91 8.74 5.05 9.93
N PHE A 92 9.45 5.48 8.89
CA PHE A 92 10.88 5.23 8.73
C PHE A 92 11.68 5.91 9.85
N THR A 93 11.42 7.19 10.12
CA THR A 93 12.08 7.92 11.21
C THR A 93 11.82 7.24 12.55
N ALA A 94 10.56 6.90 12.86
CA ALA A 94 10.21 6.22 14.10
C ALA A 94 10.91 4.86 14.24
N GLY A 95 10.99 4.08 13.17
CA GLY A 95 11.70 2.80 13.15
C GLY A 95 13.21 2.94 13.38
N GLY A 96 13.82 4.02 12.89
CA GLY A 96 15.25 4.31 13.07
C GLY A 96 15.64 4.85 14.44
N VAL A 97 14.69 5.33 15.25
CA VAL A 97 14.96 5.87 16.60
C VAL A 97 15.57 4.81 17.51
N LEU A 98 15.07 3.57 17.47
CA LEU A 98 15.56 2.52 18.38
C LEU A 98 17.03 2.14 18.12
N PRO A 99 17.45 1.82 16.87
CA PRO A 99 18.87 1.61 16.57
C PRO A 99 19.76 2.79 16.96
N LEU A 100 19.28 4.03 16.76
CA LEU A 100 20.02 5.23 17.13
C LEU A 100 20.22 5.35 18.66
N ILE A 101 19.18 5.09 19.45
CA ILE A 101 19.27 5.08 20.91
C ILE A 101 20.30 4.02 21.36
N ILE A 102 20.27 2.83 20.79
CA ILE A 102 21.21 1.76 21.14
C ILE A 102 22.64 2.22 20.85
N ALA A 103 22.89 2.74 19.65
CA ALA A 103 24.21 3.22 19.26
C ALA A 103 24.77 4.34 20.16
N LEU A 104 23.91 5.19 20.73
CA LEU A 104 24.31 6.30 21.59
C LEU A 104 24.60 5.89 23.05
N PHE A 105 23.91 4.87 23.57
CA PHE A 105 23.93 4.56 25.01
C PHE A 105 24.56 3.21 25.35
N PHE A 106 24.73 2.30 24.40
CA PHE A 106 25.30 0.97 24.66
C PHE A 106 26.82 0.94 24.41
N PRO A 107 27.55 0.04 25.12
CA PRO A 107 28.97 -0.16 24.87
C PRO A 107 29.25 -0.54 23.41
N VAL A 108 30.35 -0.03 22.87
CA VAL A 108 30.84 -0.40 21.53
C VAL A 108 31.18 -1.89 21.48
N GLU A 109 31.70 -2.43 22.57
CA GLU A 109 31.92 -3.86 22.73
C GLU A 109 30.57 -4.59 22.66
N ASN A 110 30.45 -5.52 21.71
CA ASN A 110 29.22 -6.29 21.42
C ASN A 110 28.04 -5.46 20.88
N MET A 111 28.28 -4.27 20.29
CA MET A 111 27.24 -3.41 19.73
C MET A 111 26.33 -4.14 18.72
N GLU A 112 26.90 -5.02 17.89
CA GLU A 112 26.16 -5.83 16.91
C GLU A 112 25.11 -6.73 17.58
N TYR A 113 25.44 -7.33 18.73
CA TYR A 113 24.52 -8.18 19.48
C TYR A 113 23.41 -7.36 20.13
N TRP A 114 23.73 -6.18 20.66
CA TRP A 114 22.72 -5.27 21.21
C TRP A 114 21.74 -4.79 20.15
N LEU A 115 22.25 -4.32 19.00
CA LEU A 115 21.42 -3.90 17.88
C LEU A 115 20.52 -5.05 17.40
N TYR A 116 21.07 -6.25 17.24
CA TYR A 116 20.30 -7.40 16.79
C TYR A 116 19.19 -7.77 17.78
N LEU A 117 19.51 -7.87 19.08
CA LEU A 117 18.56 -8.25 20.13
C LEU A 117 17.38 -7.28 20.20
N PHE A 118 17.65 -5.98 20.32
CA PHE A 118 16.59 -4.98 20.45
C PHE A 118 15.81 -4.78 19.15
N THR A 119 16.48 -4.89 17.99
CA THR A 119 15.78 -4.90 16.69
C THR A 119 14.82 -6.07 16.61
N MET A 120 15.23 -7.28 17.02
CA MET A 120 14.35 -8.45 17.05
C MET A 120 13.14 -8.26 17.96
N ILE A 121 13.33 -7.71 19.15
CA ILE A 121 12.22 -7.37 20.06
C ILE A 121 11.26 -6.39 19.38
N SER A 122 11.79 -5.34 18.75
CA SER A 122 10.97 -4.35 18.03
C SER A 122 10.21 -4.98 16.87
N LEU A 123 10.85 -5.84 16.07
CA LEU A 123 10.22 -6.54 14.94
C LEU A 123 9.12 -7.49 15.41
N ILE A 124 9.28 -8.16 16.55
CA ILE A 124 8.22 -9.00 17.15
C ILE A 124 7.03 -8.13 17.56
N LEU A 125 7.27 -6.99 18.22
CA LEU A 125 6.21 -6.07 18.65
C LEU A 125 5.49 -5.45 17.44
N LEU A 126 6.23 -5.00 16.43
CA LEU A 126 5.68 -4.48 15.17
C LEU A 126 4.91 -5.57 14.43
N GLY A 127 5.40 -6.80 14.41
CA GLY A 127 4.71 -7.94 13.82
C GLY A 127 3.39 -8.25 14.52
N ALA A 128 3.37 -8.25 15.85
CA ALA A 128 2.14 -8.41 16.63
C ALA A 128 1.15 -7.26 16.40
N PHE A 129 1.64 -6.02 16.37
CA PHE A 129 0.83 -4.83 16.12
C PHE A 129 0.22 -4.86 14.71
N SER A 130 1.04 -5.15 13.69
CA SER A 130 0.58 -5.24 12.29
C SER A 130 -0.45 -6.35 12.06
N ALA A 131 -0.33 -7.47 12.77
CA ALA A 131 -1.34 -8.52 12.74
C ALA A 131 -2.66 -8.09 13.34
N LYS A 132 -2.62 -7.39 14.49
CA LYS A 132 -3.81 -6.89 15.18
C LYS A 132 -4.56 -5.85 14.36
N THR A 133 -3.84 -4.93 13.72
CA THR A 133 -4.46 -3.88 12.88
C THR A 133 -4.91 -4.41 11.52
N GLY A 134 -4.14 -5.33 10.92
CA GLY A 134 -4.42 -5.89 9.59
C GLY A 134 -5.30 -7.15 9.58
N GLY A 135 -5.83 -7.59 10.73
CA GLY A 135 -6.70 -8.76 10.81
C GLY A 135 -6.04 -10.09 10.42
N SER A 136 -4.70 -10.19 10.49
CA SER A 136 -3.96 -11.39 10.10
C SER A 136 -3.48 -12.22 11.29
N GLY A 137 -3.11 -13.49 11.05
CA GLY A 137 -2.62 -14.37 12.12
C GLY A 137 -1.29 -13.88 12.72
N MET A 138 -1.29 -13.57 14.02
CA MET A 138 -0.16 -12.96 14.74
C MET A 138 1.16 -13.72 14.56
N GLY A 139 1.15 -15.04 14.72
CA GLY A 139 2.35 -15.86 14.55
C GLY A 139 2.94 -15.78 13.14
N LYS A 140 2.10 -15.74 12.10
CA LYS A 140 2.56 -15.62 10.70
C LYS A 140 3.18 -14.25 10.43
N ALA A 141 2.58 -13.18 10.97
CA ALA A 141 3.09 -11.84 10.79
C ALA A 141 4.44 -11.64 11.49
N ILE A 142 4.56 -12.06 12.75
CA ILE A 142 5.80 -12.01 13.51
C ILE A 142 6.90 -12.78 12.77
N LEU A 143 6.63 -14.05 12.43
CA LEU A 143 7.61 -14.91 11.77
C LEU A 143 8.08 -14.32 10.44
N ARG A 144 7.16 -13.82 9.61
CA ARG A 144 7.49 -13.17 8.33
C ARG A 144 8.42 -11.98 8.54
N ILE A 145 8.10 -11.10 9.48
CA ILE A 145 8.85 -9.86 9.70
C ILE A 145 10.21 -10.15 10.33
N THR A 146 10.28 -11.04 11.31
CA THR A 146 11.55 -11.37 11.97
C THR A 146 12.49 -12.14 11.05
N ILE A 147 12.00 -13.07 10.23
CA ILE A 147 12.86 -13.78 9.26
C ILE A 147 13.49 -12.80 8.26
N TRP A 148 12.68 -11.94 7.63
CA TRP A 148 13.20 -10.97 6.67
C TRP A 148 14.13 -9.94 7.34
N GLY A 149 13.83 -9.54 8.58
CA GLY A 149 14.70 -8.69 9.38
C GLY A 149 16.06 -9.33 9.67
N THR A 150 16.07 -10.60 10.12
CA THR A 150 17.30 -11.37 10.36
C THR A 150 18.12 -11.53 9.09
N ILE A 151 17.48 -11.86 7.95
CA ILE A 151 18.17 -11.97 6.66
C ILE A 151 18.80 -10.63 6.27
N ALA A 152 18.07 -9.53 6.37
CA ALA A 152 18.57 -8.20 6.02
C ALA A 152 19.77 -7.77 6.90
N MET A 153 19.68 -7.99 8.22
CA MET A 153 20.79 -7.72 9.14
C MET A 153 22.00 -8.62 8.85
N GLY A 154 21.78 -9.91 8.57
CA GLY A 154 22.85 -10.85 8.20
C GLY A 154 23.56 -10.47 6.89
N LEU A 155 22.80 -10.03 5.88
CA LEU A 155 23.38 -9.52 4.64
C LEU A 155 24.17 -8.22 4.86
N SER A 156 23.67 -7.33 5.73
CA SER A 156 24.38 -6.09 6.07
C SER A 156 25.71 -6.38 6.79
N ALA A 157 25.71 -7.33 7.73
CA ALA A 157 26.91 -7.79 8.42
C ALA A 157 27.90 -8.47 7.45
N LEU A 158 27.40 -9.30 6.51
CA LEU A 158 28.23 -9.93 5.48
C LEU A 158 28.91 -8.89 4.59
N VAL A 159 28.19 -7.86 4.16
CA VAL A 159 28.77 -6.75 3.40
C VAL A 159 29.84 -6.04 4.24
N GLY A 160 29.57 -5.72 5.51
CA GLY A 160 30.57 -5.13 6.41
C GLY A 160 31.85 -5.97 6.52
N PHE A 161 31.69 -7.28 6.67
CA PHE A 161 32.80 -8.24 6.71
C PHE A 161 33.60 -8.26 5.40
N LEU A 162 32.93 -8.31 4.24
CA LEU A 162 33.61 -8.35 2.93
C LEU A 162 34.43 -7.09 2.64
N PHE A 163 34.02 -5.93 3.16
CA PHE A 163 34.73 -4.66 3.02
C PHE A 163 35.73 -4.40 4.14
N GLY A 164 36.03 -5.39 4.98
CA GLY A 164 37.06 -5.30 6.00
C GLY A 164 36.70 -4.41 7.19
N VAL A 165 35.40 -4.17 7.44
CA VAL A 165 34.92 -3.59 8.69
C VAL A 165 34.99 -4.67 9.77
N ASN A 166 36.21 -4.99 10.21
CA ASN A 166 36.44 -5.82 11.38
C ASN A 166 36.30 -4.91 12.60
N SER A 167 35.17 -5.04 13.31
CA SER A 167 35.03 -4.52 14.68
C SER A 167 35.77 -5.42 15.67
#